data_AF-A0A350YT96-F1
#
_entry.id   AF-A0A350YT96-F1
#
_cell.length_a   1.000
_cell.length_b   1.000
_cell.length_c   1.000
_cell.angle_alpha   90.00
_cell.angle_beta   90.00
_cell.angle_gamma   90.00
#
_symmetry.space_group_name_H-M   'P 1'
#
loop_
_entity.id
_entity.type
_entity.pdbx_description
1 polymer ?
#
loop_
_entity_poly.entity_id
_entity_poly.type
_entity_poly.pdbx_seq_one_letter_code
_entity_poly.pdbx_strand_id
1 'polypeptide(L)' 'MENKVLNKVGLIFENVDPKEVLTKAFNMSKDEVIQQVLDSGLKGRGGAGFPTGLKWKFTAAEKDPEKYIVCNADEGEPG' A
#
# COMPACT_ATOMS: atom_id res chain seq x y z
N MET A 1 10.95 4.93 -18.20
CA MET A 1 9.65 5.35 -17.64
C MET A 1 9.90 6.64 -16.90
N GLU A 2 9.25 7.74 -17.28
CA GLU A 2 9.42 9.02 -16.62
C GLU A 2 9.00 8.90 -15.15
N ASN A 3 9.90 9.29 -14.24
CA ASN A 3 9.57 9.49 -12.83
C ASN A 3 8.64 10.70 -12.72
N LYS A 4 7.34 10.47 -12.92
CA LYS A 4 6.32 11.49 -12.72
C LYS A 4 6.28 11.78 -11.22
N VAL A 5 6.80 12.93 -10.81
CA VAL A 5 6.69 13.42 -9.43
C VAL A 5 5.20 13.58 -9.12
N LEU A 6 4.63 12.65 -8.34
CA LEU A 6 3.23 12.65 -7.97
C LEU A 6 2.98 13.78 -6.95
N ASN A 7 2.33 14.85 -7.39
CA ASN A 7 1.85 15.89 -6.50
C ASN A 7 0.60 15.39 -5.75
N LYS A 8 0.58 15.50 -4.42
CA LYS A 8 -0.49 14.99 -3.52
C LYS A 8 -1.92 15.30 -3.97
N VAL A 9 -2.14 16.45 -4.59
CA VAL A 9 -3.48 16.92 -5.01
C VAL A 9 -3.96 16.18 -6.27
N GLY A 10 -3.06 15.69 -7.12
CA GLY A 10 -3.42 15.01 -8.36
C GLY A 10 -4.12 13.66 -8.12
N LEU A 11 -3.70 12.92 -7.10
CA LEU A 11 -4.20 11.57 -6.81
C LEU A 11 -5.67 11.53 -6.33
N ILE A 12 -6.14 12.59 -5.67
CA ILE A 12 -7.51 12.63 -5.09
C ILE A 12 -8.57 12.78 -6.19
N PHE A 13 -8.23 13.45 -7.29
CA PHE A 13 -9.15 13.70 -8.41
C PHE A 13 -8.85 12.82 -9.63
N GLU A 14 -7.85 11.94 -9.54
CA GLU A 14 -7.57 10.97 -10.59
C GLU A 14 -8.65 9.88 -10.58
N ASN A 15 -9.24 9.66 -11.75
CA ASN A 15 -10.16 8.55 -11.95
C ASN A 15 -9.34 7.28 -12.16
N VAL A 16 -9.36 6.39 -11.17
CA VAL A 16 -8.62 5.12 -11.18
C VAL A 16 -9.62 3.98 -11.30
N ASP A 17 -9.49 3.14 -12.33
CA ASP A 17 -10.27 1.91 -12.43
C ASP A 17 -9.67 0.84 -11.48
N PRO A 18 -10.39 0.43 -10.41
CA PRO A 18 -9.88 -0.57 -9.48
C PRO A 18 -9.57 -1.92 -10.13
N LYS A 19 -10.30 -2.30 -11.19
CA LYS A 19 -10.08 -3.58 -11.87
C LYS A 19 -8.73 -3.59 -12.57
N GLU A 20 -8.39 -2.52 -13.27
CA GLU A 20 -7.09 -2.40 -13.95
C GLU A 20 -5.93 -2.49 -12.94
N VAL A 21 -6.05 -1.79 -11.81
CA VAL A 21 -5.03 -1.82 -10.74
C VAL A 21 -4.88 -3.23 -10.17
N LEU A 22 -5.98 -3.91 -9.89
CA LEU A 22 -5.95 -5.29 -9.38
C LEU A 22 -5.32 -6.24 -10.41
N THR A 23 -5.73 -6.17 -11.67
CA THR A 23 -5.15 -7.00 -12.75
C THR A 23 -3.65 -6.78 -12.86
N LYS A 24 -3.18 -5.52 -12.81
CA LYS A 24 -1.75 -5.22 -12.81
C LYS A 24 -1.04 -5.83 -11.59
N ALA A 25 -1.58 -5.64 -10.39
CA ALA A 25 -0.98 -6.15 -9.16
C ALA A 25 -0.92 -7.69 -9.12
N PHE A 26 -1.94 -8.39 -9.62
CA PHE A 26 -1.95 -9.86 -9.70
C PHE A 26 -0.93 -10.43 -10.69
N ASN A 27 -0.49 -9.64 -11.68
CA ASN A 27 0.54 -10.02 -12.63
C ASN A 27 1.97 -9.69 -12.15
N MET A 28 2.11 -9.11 -10.96
CA MET A 28 3.39 -8.83 -10.33
C MET A 28 3.73 -9.89 -9.28
N SER A 29 5.03 -10.10 -9.05
CA SER A 29 5.49 -10.84 -7.88
C SER A 29 5.20 -10.06 -6.59
N LYS A 30 5.12 -10.79 -5.47
CA LYS A 30 4.91 -10.20 -4.14
C LYS A 30 6.00 -9.16 -3.81
N ASP A 31 7.25 -9.46 -4.17
CA ASP A 31 8.40 -8.58 -3.90
C ASP A 31 8.32 -7.29 -4.72
N GLU A 32 7.88 -7.36 -5.98
CA GLU A 32 7.67 -6.16 -6.81
C GLU A 32 6.57 -5.26 -6.24
N VAL A 33 5.46 -5.84 -5.75
CA VAL A 33 4.38 -5.07 -5.11
C VAL A 33 4.89 -4.41 -3.83
N ILE A 34 5.62 -5.14 -2.98
CA ILE A 34 6.20 -4.60 -1.75
C ILE A 34 7.19 -3.47 -2.07
N GLN A 35 8.03 -3.64 -3.09
CA GLN A 35 8.99 -2.62 -3.51
C GLN A 35 8.29 -1.35 -4.02
N GLN A 36 7.23 -1.47 -4.82
CA GLN A 36 6.45 -0.29 -5.24
C GLN A 36 5.84 0.46 -4.05
N VAL A 37 5.35 -0.24 -3.03
CA VAL A 37 4.80 0.42 -1.82
C VAL A 37 5.91 1.06 -0.97
N LEU A 38 7.10 0.45 -0.89
CA LEU A 38 8.27 1.06 -0.27
C LEU A 38 8.66 2.36 -0.98
N ASP A 39 8.80 2.31 -2.30
CA ASP A 39 9.22 3.46 -3.13
C ASP A 39 8.19 4.59 -3.11
N SER A 40 6.90 4.27 -2.95
CA SER A 40 5.82 5.27 -2.83
C SER A 40 5.92 6.13 -1.56
N GLY A 41 6.65 5.68 -0.54
CA GLY A 41 6.70 6.34 0.76
C GLY A 41 5.38 6.32 1.53
N LEU A 42 4.46 5.40 1.21
CA LEU A 42 3.18 5.27 1.91
C LEU A 42 3.39 5.03 3.41
N LYS A 43 2.80 5.91 4.22
CA LYS A 43 2.75 5.78 5.68
C LYS A 43 1.35 5.33 6.13
N GLY A 44 1.31 4.57 7.23
CA GLY A 44 0.06 4.18 7.87
C GLY A 44 -0.79 5.39 8.25
N ARG A 45 -2.11 5.30 8.01
CA ARG A 45 -3.06 6.41 8.16
C ARG A 45 -3.89 6.36 9.45
N GLY A 46 -3.84 5.27 10.22
CA GLY A 46 -4.47 5.19 11.54
C GLY A 46 -3.61 5.80 12.66
N GLY A 47 -3.03 6.99 12.45
CA GLY A 47 -2.27 7.72 13.48
C GLY A 47 -0.78 7.35 13.63
N ALA A 48 -0.40 6.07 13.60
CA ALA A 48 0.97 5.65 13.93
C ALA A 48 2.06 6.08 12.92
N GLY A 49 1.70 6.35 11.66
CA GLY A 49 2.64 6.85 10.65
C GLY A 49 3.77 5.90 10.23
N PHE A 50 3.74 4.62 10.66
CA PHE A 50 4.76 3.62 10.30
C PHE A 50 4.79 3.37 8.78
N PRO A 51 5.97 3.18 8.15
CA PRO A 51 6.06 2.92 6.70
C PRO A 51 5.36 1.61 6.32
N THR A 52 4.33 1.70 5.49
CA THR A 52 3.48 0.54 5.11
C THR A 52 4.28 -0.51 4.35
N GLY A 53 5.15 -0.10 3.43
CA GLY A 53 5.99 -1.04 2.67
C GLY A 53 6.94 -1.83 3.57
N LEU A 54 7.49 -1.20 4.62
CA LEU A 54 8.35 -1.89 5.58
C LEU A 54 7.57 -2.90 6.42
N LYS A 55 6.36 -2.53 6.85
CA LYS A 55 5.45 -3.45 7.56
C LYS A 55 5.17 -4.69 6.71
N TRP A 56 4.85 -4.51 5.43
CA TRP A 56 4.58 -5.62 4.52
C TRP A 56 5.80 -6.49 4.27
N LYS A 57 6.99 -5.89 4.14
CA LYS A 57 8.26 -6.64 4.00
C LYS A 57 8.51 -7.56 5.19
N PHE A 58 8.27 -7.09 6.42
CA PHE A 58 8.42 -7.93 7.61
C PHE A 58 7.40 -9.08 7.62
N THR A 59 6.12 -8.80 7.35
CA THR A 59 5.09 -9.85 7.29
C THR A 59 5.35 -10.89 6.19
N ALA A 60 5.91 -10.48 5.05
CA ALA A 60 6.26 -11.37 3.96
C ALA A 60 7.45 -12.30 4.29
N ALA A 61 8.39 -11.83 5.12
CA ALA A 61 9.54 -12.62 5.57
C ALA A 61 9.16 -13.72 6.58
N GLU A 62 7.98 -13.63 7.22
CA GLU A 62 7.49 -14.65 8.12
C GLU A 62 7.18 -15.96 7.40
N LYS A 63 7.62 -17.08 7.99
CA LYS A 63 7.57 -18.41 7.36
C LYS A 63 6.22 -19.11 7.48
N ASP A 64 5.33 -18.61 8.33
CA ASP A 64 4.00 -19.19 8.49
C ASP A 64 3.24 -19.15 7.16
N PRO A 65 2.77 -20.30 6.65
CA PRO A 65 2.01 -20.36 5.41
C PRO A 65 0.64 -19.68 5.54
N GLU A 66 0.07 -19.64 6.75
CA GLU A 66 -1.18 -18.96 7.01
C GLU A 66 -0.91 -17.50 7.37
N LYS A 67 -1.61 -16.60 6.68
CA LYS A 67 -1.44 -15.15 6.86
C LYS A 67 -2.80 -14.48 6.88
N TYR A 68 -2.92 -13.46 7.70
CA TYR A 68 -4.15 -12.70 7.89
C TYR A 68 -3.97 -11.25 7.47
N ILE A 69 -5.04 -10.68 6.92
CA ILE A 69 -5.16 -9.25 6.67
C ILE A 69 -6.33 -8.71 7.49
N VAL A 70 -6.10 -7.60 8.19
CA VAL A 70 -7.11 -6.94 9.02
C VAL A 70 -7.25 -5.50 8.54
N CYS A 71 -8.46 -5.13 8.14
CA CYS A 71 -8.82 -3.74 7.94
C CYS A 71 -9.24 -3.17 9.30
N ASN A 72 -8.46 -2.21 9.82
CA ASN A 72 -8.91 -1.46 10.98
C ASN A 72 -9.87 -0.35 10.52
N ALA A 73 -11.17 -0.59 10.67
CA ALA A 73 -12.24 0.35 10.35
C ALA A 73 -12.82 1.01 11.61
N ASP A 74 -12.18 0.85 12.76
CA ASP A 74 -12.55 1.54 14.00
C ASP A 74 -11.99 2.97 13.99
N GLU A 75 -12.87 3.94 13.72
CA GLU A 75 -12.56 5.38 13.62
C GLU A 75 -13.32 6.15 14.72
N GLY A 76 -12.97 5.89 15.97
CA GLY A 76 -13.61 6.50 17.15
C GLY A 76 -12.92 7.75 17.72
N GLU A 77 -11.72 8.08 17.23
CA GLU A 77 -10.97 9.25 17.71
C GLU A 77 -11.65 10.56 17.26
N PRO A 78 -11.93 11.51 18.18
CA PRO A 78 -12.45 12.81 17.81
C PRO A 78 -11.44 13.59 16.94
N GLY A 79 -11.96 14.31 15.94
CA GLY A 79 -11.18 15.10 14.98
C GLY A 79 -10.45 16.29 15.58
#